data_AF-A0A842XLL8-F1
#
_entry.id   AF-A0A842XLL8-F1
#
_cell.length_a   1.000
_cell.length_b   1.000
_cell.length_c   1.000
_cell.angle_alpha   90.00
_cell.angle_beta   90.00
_cell.angle_gamma   90.00
#
_symmetry.space_group_name_H-M   'P 1'
#
loop_
_entity.id
_entity.type
_entity.pdbx_description
1 polymer ?
#
loop_
_entity_poly.entity_id
_entity_poly.type
_entity_poly.pdbx_seq_one_letter_code
_entity_poly.pdbx_strand_id
1 'polypeptide(L)' 'MNLERLKPEEKVNLSISMIDTCIHICADALKDQDATIKEEELLEKIRARIMYNRRRHHEV' A
#
# COMPACT_ATOMS: atom_id res chain seq x y z
N MET A 1 8.24 -9.66 15.96
CA MET A 1 8.20 -8.24 16.37
C MET A 1 7.12 -8.11 17.44
N ASN A 2 7.42 -7.59 18.63
CA ASN A 2 6.42 -7.47 19.70
C ASN A 2 5.79 -6.07 19.67
N LEU A 3 4.60 -5.96 19.05
CA LEU A 3 3.89 -4.70 18.84
C LEU A 3 3.51 -4.03 20.16
N GLU A 4 3.28 -4.78 21.23
CA GLU A 4 2.86 -4.23 22.53
C GLU A 4 3.97 -3.42 23.21
N ARG A 5 5.22 -3.70 22.86
CA ARG A 5 6.40 -3.01 23.41
C ARG A 5 6.78 -1.73 22.65
N LEU A 6 6.18 -1.49 21.49
CA LEU A 6 6.45 -0.30 20.70
C LEU A 6 5.75 0.92 21.29
N LYS A 7 6.46 2.05 21.31
CA LYS A 7 5.88 3.37 21.57
C LYS A 7 4.84 3.70 20.50
N PRO A 8 3.87 4.59 20.79
CA PRO A 8 2.87 5.01 19.80
C PRO A 8 3.48 5.49 18.48
N GLU A 9 4.56 6.27 18.53
CA GLU A 9 5.24 6.81 17.34
C GLU A 9 5.89 5.70 16.51
N GLU A 10 6.45 4.69 17.17
CA GLU A 10 7.07 3.53 16.51
C GLU A 10 6.02 2.67 15.80
N LYS A 11 4.83 2.53 16.39
CA LYS A 11 3.70 1.84 15.75
C LYS A 11 3.22 2.58 14.50
N VAL A 12 3.17 3.91 14.55
CA VAL A 12 2.81 4.74 13.41
C VAL A 12 3.85 4.59 12.29
N ASN A 13 5.14 4.73 12.62
CA ASN A 13 6.23 4.58 11.66
C ASN A 13 6.25 3.19 11.02
N LEU A 14 6.01 2.14 11.82
CA LEU A 14 5.89 0.77 11.33
C LEU A 14 4.72 0.64 10.36
N SER A 15 3.55 1.18 10.70
CA SER A 15 2.35 1.14 9.86
C SER A 15 2.57 1.86 8.53
N ILE A 16 3.22 3.02 8.56
CA ILE A 16 3.60 3.76 7.34
C ILE A 16 4.54 2.91 6.49
N SER A 17 5.60 2.34 7.08
CA SER A 17 6.56 1.49 6.37
C SER A 17 5.91 0.26 5.74
N MET A 18 4.93 -0.34 6.43
CA MET A 18 4.13 -1.46 5.89
C MET A 18 3.29 -1.02 4.69
N ILE A 19 2.65 0.15 4.76
CA ILE A 19 1.88 0.71 3.64
C ILE A 19 2.78 0.99 2.44
N ASP A 20 3.95 1.60 2.66
CA ASP A 20 4.92 1.89 1.61
C ASP A 20 5.41 0.59 0.94
N THR A 21 5.65 -0.45 1.73
CA THR A 21 6.03 -1.77 1.20
C THR A 21 4.92 -2.34 0.30
N CYS A 22 3.66 -2.27 0.74
CA CYS A 22 2.51 -2.72 -0.07
C CYS A 22 2.36 -1.91 -1.37
N ILE A 23 2.62 -0.60 -1.33
CA ILE A 23 2.60 0.27 -2.52
C ILE A 23 3.67 -0.17 -3.52
N HIS A 24 4.91 -0.41 -3.07
CA HIS A 24 5.99 -0.84 -3.94
C HIS A 24 5.69 -2.21 -4.59
N ILE A 25 5.22 -3.19 -3.81
CA ILE A 25 4.81 -4.49 -4.36
C ILE A 25 3.73 -4.33 -5.45
N CYS A 26 2.75 -3.44 -5.23
CA CYS A 26 1.74 -3.16 -6.24
C CYS A 26 2.31 -2.46 -7.47
N ALA A 27 3.25 -1.54 -7.28
CA ALA A 27 3.92 -0.83 -8.36
C ALA A 27 4.73 -1.78 -9.24
N ASP A 28 5.52 -2.66 -8.62
CA ASP A 28 6.33 -3.66 -9.32
C ASP A 28 5.44 -4.60 -10.13
N ALA A 29 4.38 -5.14 -9.51
CA ALA A 29 3.44 -6.02 -10.22
C ALA A 29 2.73 -5.35 -11.41
N LEU A 30 2.51 -4.03 -11.37
CA LEU A 30 1.94 -3.28 -12.48
C LEU A 30 2.96 -2.99 -13.58
N LYS A 31 4.21 -2.68 -13.21
CA LYS A 31 5.33 -2.50 -14.15
C LYS A 31 5.68 -3.80 -14.87
N ASP A 32 5.58 -4.94 -14.20
CA ASP A 32 5.79 -6.27 -14.80
C ASP A 32 4.72 -6.59 -15.87
N GLN A 33 3.50 -6.06 -15.72
CA GLN A 33 2.41 -6.22 -16.68
C GLN A 33 2.50 -5.21 -17.84
N ASP A 34 2.98 -4.00 -17.57
CA ASP A 34 3.15 -2.94 -18.55
C ASP A 34 4.37 -2.07 -18.20
N ALA A 35 5.50 -2.34 -18.88
CA ALA A 35 6.74 -1.61 -18.68
C ALA A 35 6.68 -0.15 -19.18
N THR A 36 5.65 0.22 -19.95
CA THR A 36 5.49 1.56 -20.52
C THR A 36 4.52 2.44 -19.75
N ILE A 37 3.95 1.93 -18.65
CA ILE A 37 3.01 2.67 -17.82
C ILE A 37 3.64 3.97 -17.30
N LYS A 38 2.92 5.07 -17.46
CA LYS A 38 3.33 6.37 -16.92
C LYS A 38 3.21 6.38 -15.41
N GLU A 39 4.08 7.13 -14.75
CA GLU A 39 4.09 7.24 -13.28
C GLU A 39 2.75 7.73 -12.70
N GLU A 40 2.11 8.70 -13.35
CA GLU A 40 0.80 9.21 -12.94
C GLU A 40 -0.29 8.12 -13.03
N GLU A 41 -0.29 7.34 -14.10
CA GLU A 41 -1.25 6.24 -14.28
C GLU A 41 -0.99 5.10 -13.29
N LEU A 42 0.27 4.82 -13.00
CA LEU A 42 0.70 3.84 -12.00
C LEU A 42 0.18 4.23 -10.61
N LEU A 43 0.34 5.49 -10.21
CA LEU A 43 -0.15 6.02 -8.93
C LEU A 43 -1.68 5.92 -8.81
N GLU A 44 -2.41 6.25 -9.87
CA GLU A 44 -3.88 6.14 -9.89
C GLU A 44 -4.36 4.68 -9.77
N LYS A 45 -3.73 3.74 -10.49
CA LYS A 45 -4.04 2.30 -10.36
C LYS A 45 -3.76 1.77 -8.95
N ILE A 46 -2.64 2.18 -8.33
CA ILE A 46 -2.32 1.80 -6.96
C ILE A 46 -3.36 2.35 -5.97
N ARG A 47 -3.71 3.65 -6.07
CA ARG A 47 -4.74 4.28 -5.25
C ARG A 47 -6.09 3.59 -5.39
N ALA A 48 -6.51 3.27 -6.61
CA ALA A 48 -7.75 2.55 -6.87
C ALA A 48 -7.76 1.18 -6.17
N ARG A 49 -6.64 0.44 -6.21
CA ARG A 49 -6.50 -0.87 -5.55
C ARG A 49 -6.58 -0.77 -4.03
N ILE A 50 -5.93 0.24 -3.44
CA ILE A 50 -5.99 0.51 -2.00
C ILE A 50 -7.43 0.90 -1.59
N MET A 51 -8.07 1.80 -2.32
CA MET A 51 -9.45 2.24 -2.05
C MET A 51 -10.49 1.14 -2.23
N TYR A 52 -10.28 0.25 -3.21
CA TYR A 52 -11.16 -0.90 -3.43
C TYR A 52 -11.15 -1.85 -2.22
N ASN A 53 -9.97 -2.12 -1.64
CA ASN A 53 -9.87 -2.94 -0.43
C ASN A 53 -10.52 -2.27 0.80
N ARG A 54 -10.44 -0.94 0.93
CA ARG A 54 -11.10 -0.23 2.05
C ARG A 54 -12.63 -0.32 2.02
N ARG A 55 -13.23 -0.37 0.82
CA ARG A 55 -14.69 -0.49 0.67
C ARG A 55 -15.22 -1.87 1.08
N ARG A 56 -14.48 -2.94 0.78
CA ARG A 56 -14.88 -4.31 1.16
C ARG A 56 -14.85 -4.58 2.67
N HIS A 57 -14.03 -3.84 3.43
CA HIS A 57 -13.99 -3.95 4.88
C HIS A 57 -15.17 -3.25 5.59
N HIS A 58 -15.98 -2.45 4.88
CA HIS A 58 -17.19 -1.83 5.44
C HIS A 58 -18.48 -2.63 5.14
N GLU A 59 -18.38 -3.70 4.35
CA GLU A 59 -19.53 -4.54 3.96
C GLU A 59 -19.65 -5.84 4.80
N VAL A 60 -18.98 -5.94 5.95
CA VAL A 60 -19.01 -7.11 6.85
C VAL A 60 -19.35 -6.74 8.28
#